data_AF-A0A2S9YDK5-F1
#
_entry.id   AF-A0A2S9YDK5-F1
#
_cell.length_a   1.000
_cell.length_b   1.000
_cell.length_c   1.000
_cell.angle_alpha   90.00
_cell.angle_beta   90.00
_cell.angle_gamma   90.00
#
_symmetry.space_group_name_H-M   'P 1'
#
loop_
_entity.id
_entity.type
_entity.pdbx_description
1 polymer ?
#
loop_
_entity_poly.entity_id
_entity_poly.type
_entity_poly.pdbx_seq_one_letter_code
_entity_poly.pdbx_strand_id
1 'polypeptide(L)'
;MTKPVYANDRQILHAGDGLVHVSAPPDVCKTPSPGGPPMPVPYVNSAANRDLKKGSKRTKIGNKSIAIEGASLKTSTGDEPGSAGGGLMSSKTKGAMTWQTASPNVQVEGKAVVRFMDVTMHNGNTFNTAFQAHGGTGFAYADDFDGACPICKEGPERHRILEDPDIASRANDIIKDLRAEYANRNRHDSLRVAFKKGRGYMIAVMSCLCNNGKKTWAAASGPTTLDGFAAIAGRHVDNVISGGAATVETLGAANRSPKATAMDALDRRWKAINTLRKNPDFDSAGYSAPGNCAAAKLIAGAKGHVPARMTERFFSPQAEWSATYSVRSSRLSNEQLQALAPVELDAVMRNALAGDAEPVSFRAGPDQIQTVASCHTCQELLYMAVCQKDDLPCG
;
A
#
# COMPACT_ATOMS: atom_id res chain seq x y z
N MET A 1 9.90 1.76 -0.65
CA MET A 1 9.71 3.20 -0.41
C MET A 1 10.95 3.75 0.23
N THR A 2 11.81 4.42 -0.53
CA THR A 2 13.03 4.97 0.04
C THR A 2 12.78 5.98 1.14
N LYS A 3 13.69 6.01 2.13
CA LYS A 3 13.59 6.92 3.28
C LYS A 3 13.17 8.31 2.79
N PRO A 4 12.11 8.90 3.37
CA PRO A 4 11.77 10.27 3.08
C PRO A 4 12.99 11.16 3.36
N VAL A 5 13.32 12.01 2.40
CA VAL A 5 14.37 13.03 2.56
C VAL A 5 13.65 14.36 2.76
N TYR A 6 14.16 15.18 3.66
CA TYR A 6 13.50 16.41 4.08
C TYR A 6 14.25 17.65 3.62
N ALA A 7 13.48 18.68 3.28
CA ALA A 7 13.95 20.04 3.09
C ALA A 7 13.01 20.98 3.85
N ASN A 8 13.55 21.76 4.79
CA ASN A 8 12.76 22.67 5.62
C ASN A 8 11.59 21.94 6.32
N ASP A 9 11.90 20.82 6.95
CA ASP A 9 10.96 19.98 7.71
C ASP A 9 9.77 19.45 6.90
N ARG A 10 9.85 19.50 5.57
CA ARG A 10 8.86 18.95 4.64
C ARG A 10 9.51 17.90 3.75
N GLN A 11 8.82 16.80 3.51
CA GLN A 11 9.31 15.73 2.66
C GLN A 11 9.55 16.25 1.23
N ILE A 12 10.71 15.96 0.65
CA ILE A 12 11.02 16.20 -0.75
C ILE A 12 10.25 15.19 -1.61
N LEU A 13 9.49 15.69 -2.58
CA LEU A 13 8.66 14.84 -3.45
C LEU A 13 9.51 14.13 -4.51
N HIS A 14 9.21 12.87 -4.78
CA HIS A 14 9.86 12.09 -5.83
C HIS A 14 8.92 11.04 -6.43
N ALA A 15 9.23 10.53 -7.62
CA ALA A 15 8.34 9.65 -8.41
C ALA A 15 8.01 8.28 -7.78
N GLY A 16 8.42 7.99 -6.55
CA GLY A 16 8.11 6.75 -5.84
C GLY A 16 7.75 6.92 -4.38
N ASP A 17 7.43 8.14 -3.93
CA ASP A 17 6.87 8.39 -2.60
C ASP A 17 5.41 7.86 -2.49
N GLY A 18 4.72 7.79 -3.63
CA GLY A 18 3.32 7.38 -3.75
C GLY A 18 2.32 8.38 -3.19
N LEU A 19 2.73 9.65 -3.05
CA LEU A 19 1.83 10.73 -2.68
C LEU A 19 0.87 11.07 -3.83
N VAL A 20 -0.37 11.38 -3.48
CA VAL A 20 -1.42 11.81 -4.40
C VAL A 20 -1.89 13.19 -3.98
N HIS A 21 -1.79 14.15 -4.90
CA HIS A 21 -2.29 15.51 -4.75
C HIS A 21 -3.77 15.52 -5.07
N VAL A 22 -4.60 15.96 -4.14
CA VAL A 22 -6.05 16.13 -4.33
C VAL A 22 -6.38 17.61 -4.27
N SER A 23 -7.10 18.12 -5.26
CA SER A 23 -7.46 19.54 -5.31
C SER A 23 -8.34 19.92 -4.11
N ALA A 24 -7.90 20.90 -3.30
CA ALA A 24 -8.68 21.38 -2.16
C ALA A 24 -9.97 22.11 -2.59
N PRO A 25 -9.92 23.15 -3.46
CA PRO A 25 -11.10 23.61 -4.17
C PRO A 25 -11.42 22.65 -5.33
N PRO A 26 -12.70 22.30 -5.56
CA PRO A 26 -13.08 21.50 -6.71
C PRO A 26 -12.91 22.26 -8.03
N ASP A 27 -12.58 21.56 -9.10
CA ASP A 27 -12.62 22.08 -10.47
C ASP A 27 -14.08 22.13 -10.93
N VAL A 28 -14.64 23.33 -11.06
CA VAL A 28 -16.00 23.51 -11.56
C VAL A 28 -15.98 23.38 -13.07
N CYS A 29 -16.53 22.31 -13.61
CA CYS A 29 -16.52 22.02 -15.04
C CYS A 29 -17.91 22.12 -15.69
N LYS A 30 -17.91 22.47 -16.97
CA LYS A 30 -19.10 22.43 -17.83
C LYS A 30 -19.48 20.98 -18.09
N THR A 31 -20.56 20.52 -17.47
CA THR A 31 -21.02 19.14 -17.52
C THR A 31 -22.29 19.04 -18.38
N PRO A 32 -22.39 18.07 -19.30
CA PRO A 32 -23.62 17.83 -20.04
C PRO A 32 -24.83 17.63 -19.11
N SER A 33 -25.95 18.29 -19.42
CA SER A 33 -27.22 18.12 -18.71
C SER A 33 -28.29 17.57 -19.67
N PRO A 34 -29.15 16.62 -19.25
CA PRO A 34 -30.24 16.14 -20.10
C PRO A 34 -31.18 17.29 -20.51
N GLY A 35 -31.29 17.55 -21.82
CA GLY A 35 -32.26 18.49 -22.39
C GLY A 35 -32.00 19.98 -22.13
N GLY A 36 -30.83 20.35 -21.60
CA GLY A 36 -30.50 21.74 -21.24
C GLY A 36 -29.04 22.13 -21.52
N PRO A 37 -28.69 23.42 -21.32
CA PRO A 37 -27.31 23.88 -21.46
C PRO A 37 -26.38 23.20 -20.44
N PRO A 38 -25.05 23.13 -20.70
CA PRO A 38 -24.09 22.57 -19.75
C PRO A 38 -24.17 23.24 -18.38
N MET A 39 -24.19 22.43 -17.33
CA MET A 39 -24.28 22.89 -15.95
C MET A 39 -22.89 22.95 -15.30
N PRO A 40 -22.58 23.97 -14.49
CA PRO A 40 -21.36 24.00 -13.70
C PRO A 40 -21.44 22.98 -12.56
N VAL A 41 -20.57 21.97 -12.58
CA VAL A 41 -20.51 20.91 -11.55
C VAL A 41 -19.11 20.86 -10.95
N PRO A 42 -18.98 20.89 -9.61
CA PRO A 42 -17.68 20.76 -8.94
C PRO A 42 -17.17 19.32 -9.00
N TYR A 43 -15.93 19.13 -9.47
CA TYR A 43 -15.21 17.86 -9.45
C TYR A 43 -13.96 17.92 -8.59
N VAL A 44 -13.63 16.82 -7.92
CA VAL A 44 -12.39 16.70 -7.16
C VAL A 44 -11.33 16.08 -8.06
N ASN A 45 -10.23 16.79 -8.23
CA ASN A 45 -9.14 16.36 -9.11
C ASN A 45 -8.04 15.72 -8.29
N SER A 46 -7.37 14.72 -8.85
CA SER A 46 -6.28 13.97 -8.22
C SER A 46 -5.11 13.76 -9.18
N ALA A 47 -3.88 13.87 -8.70
CA ALA A 47 -2.67 13.63 -9.49
C ALA A 47 -1.61 12.90 -8.65
N ALA A 48 -1.02 11.82 -9.18
CA ALA A 48 -0.09 10.98 -8.44
C ALA A 48 1.37 11.28 -8.76
N ASN A 49 2.24 11.35 -7.75
CA ASN A 49 3.68 11.60 -7.92
C ASN A 49 4.38 10.57 -8.80
N ARG A 50 3.84 9.34 -8.89
CA ARG A 50 4.35 8.31 -9.82
C ARG A 50 4.38 8.76 -11.28
N ASP A 51 3.54 9.74 -11.64
CA ASP A 51 3.42 10.31 -12.99
C ASP A 51 4.29 11.55 -13.21
N LEU A 52 5.31 11.75 -12.36
CA LEU A 52 6.26 12.87 -12.44
C LEU A 52 6.93 12.95 -13.82
N LYS A 53 6.94 14.17 -14.36
CA LYS A 53 7.61 14.60 -15.58
C LYS A 53 8.49 15.79 -15.28
N LYS A 54 9.57 15.91 -16.04
CA LYS A 54 10.55 17.01 -15.94
C LYS A 54 11.17 17.16 -14.54
N GLY A 55 11.21 16.09 -13.75
CA GLY A 55 11.98 16.02 -12.51
C GLY A 55 13.49 15.93 -12.74
N SER A 56 14.25 15.71 -11.68
CA SER A 56 15.70 15.54 -11.71
C SER A 56 16.14 14.36 -12.58
N LYS A 57 17.33 14.45 -13.18
CA LYS A 57 17.86 13.43 -14.09
C LYS A 57 18.98 12.59 -13.45
N ARG A 58 19.90 13.27 -12.77
CA ARG A 58 21.13 12.72 -12.18
C ARG A 58 20.93 12.36 -10.72
N THR A 59 20.42 13.30 -9.93
CA THR A 59 20.20 13.13 -8.49
C THR A 59 18.88 12.42 -8.27
N LYS A 60 18.86 11.37 -7.45
CA LYS A 60 17.67 10.54 -7.23
C LYS A 60 17.50 10.25 -5.76
N ILE A 61 16.26 10.24 -5.29
CA ILE A 61 15.89 9.63 -4.01
C ILE A 61 15.39 8.22 -4.36
N GLY A 62 16.11 7.20 -3.89
CA GLY A 62 15.66 5.83 -4.10
C GLY A 62 15.56 5.35 -5.53
N ASN A 63 16.52 5.76 -6.35
CA ASN A 63 16.50 5.54 -7.80
C ASN A 63 15.27 6.17 -8.52
N LYS A 64 14.55 7.10 -7.87
CA LYS A 64 13.44 7.85 -8.47
C LYS A 64 13.82 9.31 -8.67
N SER A 65 13.27 9.88 -9.75
CA SER A 65 13.40 11.30 -10.08
C SER A 65 12.73 12.15 -9.00
N ILE A 66 13.41 13.22 -8.60
CA ILE A 66 12.98 14.19 -7.59
C ILE A 66 12.18 15.29 -8.29
N ALA A 67 11.06 15.70 -7.70
CA ALA A 67 10.32 16.87 -8.19
C ALA A 67 11.14 18.12 -7.88
N ILE A 68 11.44 18.89 -8.93
CA ILE A 68 12.20 20.13 -8.87
C ILE A 68 11.42 21.22 -9.60
N GLU A 69 11.82 22.47 -9.41
CA GLU A 69 11.20 23.61 -10.07
C GLU A 69 11.02 23.42 -11.59
N GLY A 70 9.77 23.62 -12.05
CA GLY A 70 9.33 23.37 -13.42
C GLY A 70 8.93 21.92 -13.73
N ALA A 71 8.92 21.03 -12.73
CA ALA A 71 8.36 19.69 -12.86
C ALA A 71 6.82 19.72 -12.91
N SER A 72 6.24 18.63 -13.41
CA SER A 72 4.78 18.46 -13.50
C SER A 72 4.38 17.01 -13.31
N LEU A 73 3.14 16.74 -12.92
CA LEU A 73 2.53 15.42 -13.02
C LEU A 73 1.76 15.33 -14.33
N LYS A 74 1.92 14.21 -15.03
CA LYS A 74 1.42 14.04 -16.41
C LYS A 74 -0.08 14.31 -16.54
N THR A 75 -0.87 13.82 -15.58
CA THR A 75 -2.34 13.87 -15.64
C THR A 75 -2.93 14.06 -14.25
N SER A 76 -3.91 14.94 -14.19
CA SER A 76 -4.82 15.18 -13.08
C SER A 76 -6.19 14.64 -13.48
N THR A 77 -6.78 13.72 -12.73
CA THR A 77 -8.03 13.00 -13.06
C THR A 77 -9.15 13.30 -12.07
N GLY A 78 -10.41 13.07 -12.45
CA GLY A 78 -11.59 13.26 -11.61
C GLY A 78 -12.65 14.22 -12.19
N ASP A 79 -12.29 14.96 -13.24
CA ASP A 79 -13.11 15.96 -13.92
C ASP A 79 -13.61 15.52 -15.31
N GLU A 80 -13.40 14.25 -15.67
CA GLU A 80 -13.79 13.67 -16.95
C GLU A 80 -15.28 13.86 -17.31
N PRO A 81 -16.23 13.84 -16.35
CA PRO A 81 -17.63 14.10 -16.66
C PRO A 81 -17.90 15.54 -17.13
N GLY A 82 -16.99 16.48 -16.89
CA GLY A 82 -17.01 17.85 -17.44
C GLY A 82 -16.75 17.94 -18.95
N SER A 83 -17.30 17.02 -19.74
CA SER A 83 -16.98 16.84 -21.15
C SER A 83 -17.58 17.91 -22.08
N ALA A 84 -18.42 18.82 -21.56
CA ALA A 84 -19.01 19.93 -22.33
C ALA A 84 -18.11 21.18 -22.38
N GLY A 85 -16.78 21.00 -22.35
CA GLY A 85 -15.79 22.07 -22.46
C GLY A 85 -14.84 22.21 -21.26
N GLY A 86 -14.89 21.29 -20.29
CA GLY A 86 -13.95 21.24 -19.16
C GLY A 86 -14.18 22.30 -18.09
N GLY A 87 -13.15 22.53 -17.28
CA GLY A 87 -13.15 23.52 -16.21
C GLY A 87 -13.51 24.92 -16.71
N LEU A 88 -14.31 25.66 -15.95
CA LEU A 88 -14.74 27.02 -16.32
C LEU A 88 -13.57 27.96 -16.57
N MET A 89 -12.47 27.79 -15.81
CA MET A 89 -11.25 28.59 -15.95
C MET A 89 -10.23 27.93 -16.90
N SER A 90 -10.07 26.62 -16.81
CA SER A 90 -9.00 25.90 -17.53
C SER A 90 -9.37 25.52 -18.96
N SER A 91 -10.66 25.43 -19.29
CA SER A 91 -11.22 24.84 -20.51
C SER A 91 -10.67 23.43 -20.81
N LYS A 92 -10.31 22.68 -19.77
CA LYS A 92 -9.66 21.37 -19.85
C LYS A 92 -10.34 20.37 -18.94
N THR A 93 -10.27 19.10 -19.32
CA THR A 93 -10.36 17.94 -18.43
C THR A 93 -9.04 17.16 -18.55
N LYS A 94 -8.65 16.37 -17.53
CA LYS A 94 -7.44 15.53 -17.60
C LYS A 94 -6.11 16.26 -17.90
N GLY A 95 -5.95 17.50 -17.44
CA GLY A 95 -4.74 18.31 -17.65
C GLY A 95 -3.54 17.88 -16.78
N ALA A 96 -2.41 18.57 -16.94
CA ALA A 96 -1.25 18.35 -16.06
C ALA A 96 -1.46 19.03 -14.70
N MET A 97 -0.77 18.52 -13.68
CA MET A 97 -0.62 19.23 -12.40
C MET A 97 0.79 19.81 -12.31
N THR A 98 0.92 21.06 -11.85
CA THR A 98 2.22 21.73 -11.66
C THR A 98 2.33 22.29 -10.25
N TRP A 99 3.57 22.45 -9.76
CA TRP A 99 3.85 23.16 -8.52
C TRP A 99 4.20 24.62 -8.79
N GLN A 100 3.74 25.50 -7.91
CA GLN A 100 3.92 26.95 -7.98
C GLN A 100 4.87 27.46 -6.91
N THR A 101 5.12 26.65 -5.87
CA THR A 101 6.18 26.90 -4.89
C THR A 101 7.14 25.73 -4.83
N ALA A 102 8.35 25.99 -4.33
CA ALA A 102 9.38 25.02 -4.07
C ALA A 102 10.18 25.47 -2.84
N SER A 103 11.19 24.69 -2.42
CA SER A 103 12.08 25.06 -1.32
C SER A 103 12.77 26.41 -1.56
N PRO A 104 12.84 27.29 -0.55
CA PRO A 104 13.50 28.59 -0.69
C PRO A 104 15.04 28.47 -0.76
N ASN A 105 15.63 27.34 -0.33
CA ASN A 105 17.08 27.23 -0.18
C ASN A 105 17.66 25.84 -0.46
N VAL A 106 16.87 24.78 -0.55
CA VAL A 106 17.35 23.44 -0.91
C VAL A 106 17.17 23.23 -2.41
N GLN A 107 18.26 22.90 -3.10
CA GLN A 107 18.26 22.71 -4.54
C GLN A 107 18.82 21.35 -4.93
N VAL A 108 18.30 20.81 -6.04
CA VAL A 108 18.83 19.64 -6.73
C VAL A 108 19.04 20.02 -8.19
N GLU A 109 20.23 19.74 -8.71
CA GLU A 109 20.60 20.07 -10.10
C GLU A 109 20.41 21.56 -10.44
N GLY A 110 20.67 22.44 -9.45
CA GLY A 110 20.53 23.90 -9.60
C GLY A 110 19.09 24.40 -9.61
N LYS A 111 18.13 23.56 -9.22
CA LYS A 111 16.70 23.91 -9.15
C LYS A 111 16.14 23.63 -7.77
N ALA A 112 15.28 24.50 -7.28
CA ALA A 112 14.62 24.30 -5.98
C ALA A 112 13.86 22.97 -5.96
N VAL A 113 13.99 22.23 -4.85
CA VAL A 113 13.24 20.97 -4.67
C VAL A 113 11.79 21.27 -4.32
N VAL A 114 10.86 20.51 -4.89
CA VAL A 114 9.45 20.57 -4.51
C VAL A 114 9.23 19.67 -3.30
N ARG A 115 8.45 20.16 -2.34
CA ARG A 115 8.20 19.51 -1.06
C ARG A 115 6.71 19.25 -0.84
N PHE A 116 6.45 18.43 0.17
CA PHE A 116 5.12 18.20 0.73
C PHE A 116 4.47 19.55 1.09
N MET A 117 3.20 19.71 0.71
CA MET A 117 2.39 20.93 0.82
C MET A 117 2.96 22.19 0.11
N ASP A 118 3.84 22.05 -0.88
CA ASP A 118 4.06 23.14 -1.84
C ASP A 118 2.81 23.33 -2.72
N VAL A 119 2.52 24.58 -3.09
CA VAL A 119 1.29 24.99 -3.78
C VAL A 119 1.22 24.33 -5.16
N THR A 120 0.06 23.78 -5.49
CA THR A 120 -0.21 23.09 -6.75
C THR A 120 -1.20 23.88 -7.62
N MET A 121 -1.23 23.50 -8.90
CA MET A 121 -2.28 23.86 -9.85
C MET A 121 -2.67 22.62 -10.62
N HIS A 122 -3.91 22.17 -10.45
CA HIS A 122 -4.51 21.13 -11.27
C HIS A 122 -5.08 21.77 -12.52
N ASN A 123 -4.76 21.23 -13.70
CA ASN A 123 -5.25 21.74 -15.00
C ASN A 123 -4.89 23.20 -15.33
N GLY A 124 -3.95 23.80 -14.62
CA GLY A 124 -3.70 25.26 -14.70
C GLY A 124 -4.85 26.11 -14.14
N ASN A 125 -5.69 25.53 -13.27
CA ASN A 125 -6.72 26.25 -12.51
C ASN A 125 -6.10 27.03 -11.34
N THR A 126 -6.91 27.72 -10.55
CA THR A 126 -6.49 28.57 -9.42
C THR A 126 -5.52 27.86 -8.46
N PHE A 127 -4.57 28.61 -7.91
CA PHE A 127 -3.62 28.13 -6.90
C PHE A 127 -4.37 27.40 -5.78
N ASN A 128 -4.01 26.14 -5.55
CA ASN A 128 -4.50 25.41 -4.41
C ASN A 128 -3.34 24.73 -3.69
N THR A 129 -3.37 24.75 -2.36
CA THR A 129 -2.61 23.76 -1.60
C THR A 129 -3.41 22.48 -1.72
N ALA A 130 -2.98 21.53 -2.55
CA ALA A 130 -3.64 20.24 -2.61
C ALA A 130 -3.68 19.58 -1.22
N PHE A 131 -4.80 18.95 -0.88
CA PHE A 131 -4.78 17.92 0.16
C PHE A 131 -3.91 16.79 -0.38
N GLN A 132 -2.75 16.57 0.22
CA GLN A 132 -1.86 15.50 -0.19
C GLN A 132 -2.20 14.25 0.62
N ALA A 133 -2.91 13.32 -0.01
CA ALA A 133 -3.13 12.02 0.57
C ALA A 133 -1.86 11.17 0.39
N HIS A 134 -1.48 10.39 1.40
CA HIS A 134 -0.35 9.46 1.31
C HIS A 134 -0.56 8.29 0.33
N GLY A 135 -1.62 8.36 -0.51
CA GLY A 135 -1.97 7.39 -1.53
C GLY A 135 -2.32 6.01 -0.96
N GLY A 136 -2.52 5.91 0.35
CA GLY A 136 -2.83 4.67 1.04
C GLY A 136 -4.23 4.63 1.61
N THR A 137 -4.70 3.44 1.94
CA THR A 137 -6.01 3.16 2.54
C THR A 137 -6.03 3.32 4.07
N GLY A 138 -4.90 3.70 4.66
CA GLY A 138 -4.67 3.70 6.11
C GLY A 138 -4.15 2.36 6.66
N PHE A 139 -4.00 1.31 5.83
CA PHE A 139 -3.36 0.06 6.23
C PHE A 139 -1.88 0.00 5.87
N ALA A 140 -1.14 -0.67 6.75
CA ALA A 140 0.26 -0.90 6.66
C ALA A 140 0.57 -2.33 7.11
N TYR A 141 1.66 -2.88 6.58
CA TYR A 141 2.19 -4.18 6.95
C TYR A 141 3.64 -4.00 7.36
N ALA A 142 4.12 -4.90 8.23
CA ALA A 142 5.49 -4.93 8.72
C ALA A 142 5.90 -3.70 9.58
N ASP A 143 4.93 -3.03 10.22
CA ASP A 143 5.16 -1.90 11.14
C ASP A 143 4.45 -2.04 12.49
N ASP A 144 3.84 -3.19 12.77
CA ASP A 144 3.19 -3.51 14.06
C ASP A 144 4.19 -4.16 15.03
N PHE A 145 5.33 -3.52 15.33
CA PHE A 145 6.28 -4.02 16.33
C PHE A 145 6.76 -2.92 17.27
N ASP A 146 7.17 -3.32 18.47
CA ASP A 146 7.58 -2.39 19.53
C ASP A 146 9.09 -2.20 19.57
N GLY A 147 9.49 -0.95 19.83
CA GLY A 147 10.90 -0.59 20.00
C GLY A 147 11.71 -0.63 18.69
N ALA A 148 12.99 -0.95 18.82
CA ALA A 148 13.93 -0.96 17.70
C ALA A 148 14.01 -2.33 17.05
N CYS A 149 14.01 -2.36 15.71
CA CYS A 149 14.23 -3.59 14.96
C CYS A 149 15.55 -4.26 15.38
N PRO A 150 15.57 -5.58 15.68
CA PRO A 150 16.75 -6.23 16.19
C PRO A 150 17.90 -6.27 15.17
N ILE A 151 17.60 -6.07 13.89
CA ILE A 151 18.54 -6.11 12.76
C ILE A 151 19.14 -4.72 12.50
N CYS A 152 18.32 -3.71 12.16
CA CYS A 152 18.81 -2.39 11.76
C CYS A 152 18.80 -1.33 12.87
N LYS A 153 18.22 -1.64 14.03
CA LYS A 153 18.05 -0.74 15.18
C LYS A 153 17.17 0.49 14.92
N GLU A 154 16.44 0.52 13.80
CA GLU A 154 15.47 1.57 13.50
C GLU A 154 14.03 1.15 13.83
N GLY A 155 13.12 2.11 13.82
CA GLY A 155 11.73 1.92 14.20
C GLY A 155 10.86 1.28 13.11
N PRO A 156 9.56 1.10 13.40
CA PRO A 156 8.61 0.45 12.50
C PRO A 156 8.39 1.16 11.17
N GLU A 157 8.54 2.48 11.14
CA GLU A 157 8.43 3.32 9.94
C GLU A 157 9.40 2.90 8.83
N ARG A 158 10.58 2.36 9.19
CA ARG A 158 11.62 1.89 8.25
C ARG A 158 11.22 0.61 7.51
N HIS A 159 10.29 -0.17 8.08
CA HIS A 159 9.95 -1.51 7.61
C HIS A 159 8.61 -1.56 6.87
N ARG A 160 7.82 -0.50 7.02
CA ARG A 160 6.46 -0.40 6.53
C ARG A 160 6.30 -0.69 5.03
N ILE A 161 5.27 -1.47 4.73
CA ILE A 161 4.71 -1.65 3.40
C ILE A 161 3.28 -1.11 3.43
N LEU A 162 3.02 0.00 2.74
CA LEU A 162 1.70 0.63 2.71
C LEU A 162 0.75 -0.10 1.75
N GLU A 163 -0.53 -0.19 2.11
CA GLU A 163 -1.58 -0.48 1.14
C GLU A 163 -1.80 0.71 0.20
N ASP A 164 -2.23 0.44 -1.03
CA ASP A 164 -2.58 1.42 -2.07
C ASP A 164 -3.89 0.94 -2.76
N PRO A 165 -4.79 1.84 -3.17
CA PRO A 165 -6.04 1.52 -3.86
C PRO A 165 -5.93 0.58 -5.08
N ASP A 166 -4.89 0.69 -5.91
CA ASP A 166 -4.67 -0.19 -7.08
C ASP A 166 -4.41 -1.63 -6.65
N ILE A 167 -3.57 -1.82 -5.63
CA ILE A 167 -3.25 -3.14 -5.10
C ILE A 167 -4.45 -3.77 -4.40
N ALA A 168 -5.19 -2.96 -3.63
CA ALA A 168 -6.48 -3.34 -3.07
C ALA A 168 -7.48 -3.78 -4.16
N SER A 169 -7.62 -2.99 -5.24
CA SER A 169 -8.53 -3.30 -6.35
C SER A 169 -8.19 -4.64 -7.00
N ARG A 170 -6.90 -4.90 -7.26
CA ARG A 170 -6.47 -6.19 -7.83
C ARG A 170 -6.85 -7.36 -6.95
N ALA A 171 -6.67 -7.26 -5.64
CA ALA A 171 -7.08 -8.32 -4.71
C ALA A 171 -8.60 -8.54 -4.76
N ASN A 172 -9.39 -7.47 -4.90
CA ASN A 172 -10.84 -7.55 -5.03
C ASN A 172 -11.26 -8.22 -6.36
N ASP A 173 -10.58 -7.91 -7.46
CA ASP A 173 -10.83 -8.52 -8.77
C ASP A 173 -10.52 -10.03 -8.77
N ILE A 174 -9.42 -10.43 -8.11
CA ILE A 174 -9.11 -11.86 -7.89
C ILE A 174 -10.23 -12.54 -7.09
N ILE A 175 -10.69 -11.93 -5.99
CA ILE A 175 -11.78 -12.47 -5.17
C ILE A 175 -13.07 -12.61 -6.00
N LYS A 176 -13.40 -11.60 -6.81
CA LYS A 176 -14.57 -11.61 -7.69
C LYS A 176 -14.52 -12.78 -8.66
N ASP A 177 -13.40 -12.98 -9.35
CA ASP A 177 -13.24 -14.07 -10.30
C ASP A 177 -13.23 -15.45 -9.61
N LEU A 178 -12.64 -15.55 -8.42
CA LEU A 178 -12.68 -16.78 -7.61
C LEU A 178 -14.11 -17.13 -7.18
N ARG A 179 -14.94 -16.14 -6.85
CA ARG A 179 -16.36 -16.35 -6.52
C ARG A 179 -17.14 -16.85 -7.73
N ALA A 180 -16.90 -16.26 -8.90
CA ALA A 180 -17.52 -16.70 -10.15
C ALA A 180 -17.12 -18.15 -10.48
N GLU A 181 -15.83 -18.47 -10.38
CA GLU A 181 -15.31 -19.83 -10.55
C GLU A 181 -15.94 -20.80 -9.55
N TYR A 182 -15.98 -20.44 -8.27
CA TYR A 182 -16.61 -21.27 -7.25
C TYR A 182 -18.08 -21.54 -7.57
N ALA A 183 -18.84 -20.51 -7.99
CA ALA A 183 -20.26 -20.62 -8.33
C ALA A 183 -20.52 -21.61 -9.47
N ASN A 184 -19.63 -21.64 -10.46
CA ASN A 184 -19.73 -22.51 -11.65
C ASN A 184 -19.40 -23.98 -11.37
N ARG A 185 -18.77 -24.31 -10.24
CA ARG A 185 -18.38 -25.69 -9.93
C ARG A 185 -19.55 -26.57 -9.50
N ASN A 186 -19.45 -27.85 -9.85
CA ASN A 186 -20.40 -28.88 -9.40
C ASN A 186 -20.42 -28.98 -7.87
N ARG A 187 -21.60 -29.11 -7.27
CA ARG A 187 -21.78 -29.28 -5.81
C ARG A 187 -21.01 -30.47 -5.20
N HIS A 188 -20.63 -31.45 -6.01
CA HIS A 188 -19.86 -32.63 -5.61
C HIS A 188 -18.34 -32.49 -5.83
N ASP A 189 -17.88 -31.38 -6.41
CA ASP A 189 -16.45 -31.05 -6.49
C ASP A 189 -15.86 -30.99 -5.07
N SER A 190 -14.81 -31.77 -4.81
CA SER A 190 -14.22 -31.95 -3.49
C SER A 190 -13.67 -30.65 -2.90
N LEU A 191 -13.19 -29.73 -3.73
CA LEU A 191 -12.78 -28.40 -3.29
C LEU A 191 -14.00 -27.54 -3.00
N ARG A 192 -15.03 -27.55 -3.86
CA ARG A 192 -16.29 -26.86 -3.55
C ARG A 192 -16.87 -27.34 -2.20
N VAL A 193 -16.82 -28.64 -1.92
CA VAL A 193 -17.24 -29.22 -0.64
C VAL A 193 -16.35 -28.78 0.52
N ALA A 194 -15.03 -28.71 0.33
CA ALA A 194 -14.09 -28.24 1.35
C ALA A 194 -14.36 -26.78 1.75
N PHE A 195 -14.70 -25.94 0.77
CA PHE A 195 -15.04 -24.53 0.96
C PHE A 195 -16.49 -24.32 1.46
N LYS A 196 -17.42 -25.25 1.20
CA LYS A 196 -18.81 -25.25 1.73
C LYS A 196 -18.88 -25.35 3.26
N LYS A 197 -17.84 -25.86 3.93
CA LYS A 197 -17.75 -25.90 5.40
C LYS A 197 -17.26 -24.58 6.02
N GLY A 198 -17.32 -23.47 5.29
CA GLY A 198 -16.87 -22.16 5.76
C GLY A 198 -15.36 -21.97 5.79
N ARG A 199 -14.60 -22.83 5.08
CA ARG A 199 -13.15 -22.65 4.93
C ARG A 199 -12.92 -21.55 3.90
N GLY A 200 -12.15 -20.53 4.25
CA GLY A 200 -11.66 -19.50 3.34
C GLY A 200 -10.14 -19.39 3.44
N TYR A 201 -9.55 -18.47 2.68
CA TYR A 201 -8.13 -18.17 2.79
C TYR A 201 -7.87 -16.69 2.50
N MET A 202 -6.79 -16.19 3.07
CA MET A 202 -6.27 -14.86 2.79
C MET A 202 -5.59 -14.87 1.43
N ILE A 203 -5.79 -13.79 0.68
CA ILE A 203 -5.14 -13.49 -0.59
C ILE A 203 -4.32 -12.24 -0.36
N ALA A 204 -3.01 -12.34 -0.57
CA ALA A 204 -2.12 -11.20 -0.53
C ALA A 204 -1.79 -10.78 -1.96
N VAL A 205 -1.83 -9.47 -2.22
CA VAL A 205 -1.35 -8.87 -3.47
C VAL A 205 -0.32 -7.80 -3.12
N MET A 206 0.77 -7.75 -3.88
CA MET A 206 1.77 -6.69 -3.72
C MET A 206 2.27 -6.18 -5.06
N SER A 207 2.74 -4.94 -5.09
CA SER A 207 3.70 -4.49 -6.09
C SER A 207 5.11 -4.45 -5.51
N CYS A 208 6.12 -4.47 -6.38
CA CYS A 208 7.50 -4.32 -5.97
C CYS A 208 8.15 -3.04 -6.53
N LEU A 209 9.28 -2.61 -5.96
CA LEU A 209 10.00 -1.40 -6.40
C LEU A 209 10.56 -1.47 -7.83
N CYS A 210 10.67 -2.67 -8.42
CA CYS A 210 11.12 -2.85 -9.79
C CYS A 210 10.18 -2.13 -10.78
N ASN A 211 10.73 -1.62 -11.87
CA ASN A 211 9.99 -0.98 -12.95
C ASN A 211 8.97 0.07 -12.45
N ASN A 212 9.35 0.90 -11.48
CA ASN A 212 8.50 1.94 -10.90
C ASN A 212 7.21 1.43 -10.22
N GLY A 213 7.27 0.31 -9.48
CA GLY A 213 6.07 -0.15 -8.77
C GLY A 213 5.12 -0.96 -9.64
N LYS A 214 5.50 -1.29 -10.88
CA LYS A 214 4.57 -1.87 -11.86
C LYS A 214 4.47 -3.38 -11.81
N LYS A 215 5.54 -4.08 -11.42
CA LYS A 215 5.46 -5.55 -11.30
C LYS A 215 4.62 -5.90 -10.08
N THR A 216 3.77 -6.91 -10.22
CA THR A 216 2.80 -7.34 -9.22
C THR A 216 2.86 -8.84 -8.96
N TRP A 217 2.54 -9.23 -7.72
CA TRP A 217 2.50 -10.61 -7.26
C TRP A 217 1.23 -10.88 -6.48
N ALA A 218 0.76 -12.13 -6.53
CA ALA A 218 -0.28 -12.63 -5.63
C ALA A 218 0.15 -13.95 -4.96
N ALA A 219 -0.35 -14.18 -3.75
CA ALA A 219 -0.19 -15.43 -3.02
C ALA A 219 -1.43 -15.69 -2.15
N ALA A 220 -1.64 -16.95 -1.75
CA ALA A 220 -2.73 -17.34 -0.87
C ALA A 220 -2.24 -18.05 0.38
N SER A 221 -2.91 -17.82 1.50
CA SER A 221 -2.58 -18.43 2.78
C SER A 221 -2.98 -19.90 2.83
N GLY A 222 -2.37 -20.64 3.74
CA GLY A 222 -2.71 -22.02 4.01
C GLY A 222 -2.26 -22.99 2.91
N PRO A 223 -2.45 -24.29 3.10
CA PRO A 223 -1.93 -25.32 2.19
C PRO A 223 -2.84 -25.59 0.98
N THR A 224 -4.07 -25.07 0.98
CA THR A 224 -5.09 -25.41 -0.01
C THR A 224 -5.79 -24.16 -0.49
N THR A 225 -5.84 -23.99 -1.81
CA THR A 225 -6.61 -22.95 -2.50
C THR A 225 -7.70 -23.59 -3.35
N LEU A 226 -8.59 -22.77 -3.91
CA LEU A 226 -9.46 -23.24 -4.99
C LEU A 226 -8.57 -23.63 -6.19
N ASP A 227 -8.87 -24.75 -6.88
CA ASP A 227 -8.15 -25.09 -8.11
C ASP A 227 -8.28 -23.96 -9.11
N GLY A 228 -7.23 -23.70 -9.89
CA GLY A 228 -7.22 -22.57 -10.82
C GLY A 228 -6.97 -21.22 -10.14
N PHE A 229 -6.74 -21.15 -8.82
CA PHE A 229 -6.31 -19.92 -8.15
C PHE A 229 -5.17 -19.23 -8.89
N ALA A 230 -4.11 -19.98 -9.25
CA ALA A 230 -2.97 -19.42 -9.95
C ALA A 230 -3.34 -18.82 -11.32
N ALA A 231 -4.20 -19.51 -12.07
CA ALA A 231 -4.67 -19.03 -13.37
C ALA A 231 -5.59 -17.80 -13.24
N ILE A 232 -6.44 -17.75 -12.22
CA ILE A 232 -7.33 -16.63 -11.95
C ILE A 232 -6.53 -15.41 -11.47
N ALA A 233 -5.66 -15.59 -10.48
CA ALA A 233 -4.82 -14.53 -9.97
C ALA A 233 -3.90 -13.97 -11.06
N GLY A 234 -3.34 -14.84 -11.91
CA GLY A 234 -2.48 -14.44 -13.03
C GLY A 234 -3.15 -13.58 -14.11
N ARG A 235 -4.48 -13.41 -14.09
CA ARG A 235 -5.17 -12.42 -14.96
C ARG A 235 -5.01 -10.99 -14.45
N HIS A 236 -4.77 -10.83 -13.15
CA HIS A 236 -4.80 -9.55 -12.42
C HIS A 236 -3.43 -9.12 -11.93
N VAL A 237 -2.46 -10.04 -11.86
CA VAL A 237 -1.07 -9.79 -11.47
C VAL A 237 -0.08 -10.46 -12.41
N ASP A 238 1.14 -9.96 -12.46
CA ASP A 238 2.20 -10.47 -13.35
C ASP A 238 2.71 -11.85 -12.91
N ASN A 239 2.69 -12.14 -11.60
CA ASN A 239 3.28 -13.36 -11.04
C ASN A 239 2.39 -13.91 -9.93
N VAL A 240 2.27 -15.24 -9.84
CA VAL A 240 1.56 -15.89 -8.73
C VAL A 240 2.49 -16.85 -8.02
N ILE A 241 2.61 -16.68 -6.70
CA ILE A 241 3.33 -17.63 -5.85
C ILE A 241 2.39 -18.78 -5.52
N SER A 242 2.54 -19.87 -6.27
CA SER A 242 1.93 -21.16 -5.97
C SER A 242 2.86 -21.97 -5.06
N GLY A 243 2.32 -22.63 -4.03
CA GLY A 243 3.11 -23.52 -3.18
C GLY A 243 2.73 -23.54 -1.69
N GLY A 244 3.49 -24.36 -0.95
CA GLY A 244 3.34 -24.58 0.48
C GLY A 244 3.73 -23.37 1.34
N ALA A 245 3.81 -23.59 2.65
CA ALA A 245 4.27 -22.58 3.60
C ALA A 245 5.67 -22.06 3.24
N ALA A 246 5.93 -20.77 3.48
CA ALA A 246 7.30 -20.28 3.52
C ALA A 246 8.05 -20.95 4.69
N THR A 247 9.35 -21.15 4.55
CA THR A 247 10.22 -21.60 5.63
C THR A 247 10.98 -20.40 6.20
N VAL A 248 11.64 -20.59 7.34
CA VAL A 248 12.49 -19.54 7.91
C VAL A 248 13.62 -19.15 6.94
N GLU A 249 14.14 -20.13 6.18
CA GLU A 249 15.18 -19.90 5.18
C GLU A 249 14.65 -19.11 3.98
N THR A 250 13.47 -19.46 3.45
CA THR A 250 12.92 -18.74 2.29
C THR A 250 12.42 -17.35 2.65
N LEU A 251 11.86 -17.17 3.84
CA LEU A 251 11.47 -15.85 4.33
C LEU A 251 12.69 -14.99 4.68
N GLY A 252 13.70 -15.58 5.32
CA GLY A 252 14.96 -14.88 5.63
C GLY A 252 15.76 -14.51 4.40
N ALA A 253 15.68 -15.29 3.32
CA ALA A 253 16.29 -14.96 2.03
C ALA A 253 15.66 -13.73 1.35
N ALA A 254 14.45 -13.30 1.76
CA ALA A 254 13.85 -12.05 1.30
C ALA A 254 14.49 -10.81 1.95
N ASN A 255 15.12 -10.99 3.13
CA ASN A 255 15.81 -9.92 3.83
C ASN A 255 17.09 -9.52 3.09
N ARG A 256 17.36 -8.22 3.06
CA ARG A 256 18.45 -7.59 2.32
C ARG A 256 19.59 -7.06 3.18
N SER A 257 19.47 -7.19 4.50
CA SER A 257 20.50 -6.88 5.50
C SER A 257 21.60 -7.96 5.49
N PRO A 258 22.75 -7.72 6.15
CA PRO A 258 23.78 -8.75 6.33
C PRO A 258 23.19 -10.08 6.81
N LYS A 259 23.42 -11.15 6.03
CA LYS A 259 22.65 -12.41 6.10
C LYS A 259 22.67 -13.08 7.47
N ALA A 260 23.80 -13.04 8.19
CA ALA A 260 23.95 -13.72 9.47
C ALA A 260 23.02 -13.13 10.56
N THR A 261 23.05 -11.81 10.76
CA THR A 261 22.23 -11.15 11.79
C THR A 261 20.74 -11.23 11.50
N ALA A 262 20.37 -11.15 10.23
CA ALA A 262 18.99 -11.30 9.77
C ALA A 262 18.42 -12.70 10.06
N MET A 263 19.17 -13.74 9.69
CA MET A 263 18.75 -15.13 9.90
C MET A 263 18.64 -15.48 11.38
N ASP A 264 19.57 -15.03 12.22
CA ASP A 264 19.55 -15.32 13.66
C ASP A 264 18.36 -14.65 14.37
N ALA A 265 18.01 -13.41 13.99
CA ALA A 265 16.86 -12.72 14.56
C ALA A 265 15.55 -13.40 14.14
N LEU A 266 15.41 -13.72 12.85
CA LEU A 266 14.21 -14.34 12.30
C LEU A 266 14.00 -15.75 12.87
N ASP A 267 15.05 -16.58 12.91
CA ASP A 267 14.97 -17.95 13.43
C ASP A 267 14.59 -17.99 14.92
N ARG A 268 15.19 -17.11 15.73
CA ARG A 268 14.82 -16.99 17.16
C ARG A 268 13.34 -16.67 17.33
N ARG A 269 12.81 -15.69 16.59
CA ARG A 269 11.39 -15.32 16.70
C ARG A 269 10.46 -16.39 16.12
N TRP A 270 10.85 -17.01 15.02
CA TRP A 270 10.13 -18.12 14.39
C TRP A 270 9.96 -19.31 15.34
N LYS A 271 11.04 -19.71 16.04
CA LYS A 271 11.00 -20.74 17.08
C LYS A 271 10.12 -20.34 18.26
N ALA A 272 10.27 -19.11 18.75
CA ALA A 272 9.45 -18.59 19.85
C ALA A 272 7.95 -18.65 19.54
N ILE A 273 7.52 -18.23 18.35
CA ILE A 273 6.10 -18.30 17.93
C ILE A 273 5.60 -19.74 17.88
N ASN A 274 6.41 -20.67 17.34
CA ASN A 274 6.01 -22.09 17.30
C ASN A 274 5.90 -22.71 18.70
N THR A 275 6.74 -22.30 19.65
CA THR A 275 6.62 -22.71 21.05
C THR A 275 5.38 -22.12 21.69
N LEU A 276 5.14 -20.81 21.53
CA LEU A 276 3.96 -20.11 22.07
C LEU A 276 2.65 -20.73 21.58
N ARG A 277 2.54 -21.04 20.28
CA ARG A 277 1.34 -21.65 19.69
C ARG A 277 1.05 -23.08 20.18
N LYS A 278 2.04 -23.75 20.77
CA LYS A 278 1.89 -25.10 21.35
C LYS A 278 1.65 -25.06 22.86
N ASN A 279 1.78 -23.89 23.49
CA ASN A 279 1.56 -23.73 24.91
C ASN A 279 0.05 -23.73 25.19
N PRO A 280 -0.49 -24.71 25.96
CA PRO A 280 -1.91 -24.77 26.27
C PRO A 280 -2.39 -23.62 27.16
N ASP A 281 -1.48 -23.00 27.93
CA ASP A 281 -1.80 -21.90 28.87
C ASP A 281 -1.74 -20.52 28.20
N PHE A 282 -1.35 -20.46 26.92
CA PHE A 282 -1.25 -19.22 26.16
C PHE A 282 -2.44 -19.12 25.19
N ASP A 283 -3.16 -17.99 25.26
CA ASP A 283 -4.14 -17.67 24.22
C ASP A 283 -3.42 -17.36 22.90
N SER A 284 -3.35 -18.38 22.06
CA SER A 284 -2.76 -18.28 20.71
C SER A 284 -3.75 -17.72 19.68
N ALA A 285 -4.89 -17.15 20.10
CA ALA A 285 -5.77 -16.42 19.22
C ALA A 285 -4.99 -15.36 18.41
N GLY A 286 -5.22 -15.36 17.09
CA GLY A 286 -4.51 -14.49 16.15
C GLY A 286 -3.12 -14.97 15.73
N TYR A 287 -2.56 -16.03 16.31
CA TYR A 287 -1.28 -16.62 15.87
C TYR A 287 -1.47 -17.77 14.88
N SER A 288 -1.08 -17.54 13.63
CA SER A 288 -1.00 -18.56 12.58
C SER A 288 0.33 -19.30 12.63
N ALA A 289 0.43 -20.46 11.97
CA ALA A 289 1.74 -21.08 11.80
C ALA A 289 2.66 -20.17 10.96
N PRO A 290 3.90 -19.90 11.40
CA PRO A 290 4.85 -19.13 10.61
C PRO A 290 4.96 -19.65 9.17
N GLY A 291 4.98 -18.73 8.22
CA GLY A 291 5.07 -19.03 6.79
C GLY A 291 3.78 -19.48 6.10
N ASN A 292 2.69 -19.77 6.83
CA ASN A 292 1.40 -20.10 6.21
C ASN A 292 0.62 -18.88 5.71
N CYS A 293 0.94 -17.69 6.22
CA CYS A 293 0.24 -16.46 5.87
C CYS A 293 0.51 -16.04 4.42
N ALA A 294 -0.46 -15.40 3.79
CA ALA A 294 -0.35 -15.02 2.38
C ALA A 294 0.78 -14.00 2.17
N ALA A 295 0.88 -12.97 3.03
CA ALA A 295 1.99 -12.00 2.97
C ALA A 295 3.38 -12.65 3.15
N ALA A 296 3.52 -13.60 4.08
CA ALA A 296 4.80 -14.30 4.31
C ALA A 296 5.24 -15.09 3.07
N LYS A 297 4.31 -15.82 2.45
CA LYS A 297 4.57 -16.53 1.19
C LYS A 297 4.89 -15.57 0.04
N LEU A 298 4.18 -14.44 -0.02
CA LEU A 298 4.37 -13.44 -1.06
C LEU A 298 5.78 -12.84 -1.00
N ILE A 299 6.21 -12.45 0.20
CA ILE A 299 7.55 -11.88 0.46
C ILE A 299 8.65 -12.93 0.22
N ALA A 300 8.48 -14.16 0.73
CA ALA A 300 9.45 -15.23 0.54
C ALA A 300 9.55 -15.71 -0.93
N GLY A 301 8.42 -15.73 -1.64
CA GLY A 301 8.32 -16.25 -3.00
C GLY A 301 8.81 -15.28 -4.06
N ALA A 302 8.68 -13.96 -3.83
CA ALA A 302 9.12 -12.92 -4.74
C ALA A 302 10.63 -12.64 -4.59
N LYS A 303 11.45 -13.68 -4.77
CA LYS A 303 12.91 -13.62 -4.64
C LYS A 303 13.50 -12.48 -5.48
N GLY A 304 14.37 -11.67 -4.87
CA GLY A 304 14.99 -10.53 -5.57
C GLY A 304 14.05 -9.32 -5.79
N HIS A 305 12.79 -9.40 -5.33
CA HIS A 305 11.83 -8.31 -5.44
C HIS A 305 11.50 -7.69 -4.08
N VAL A 306 11.50 -6.36 -4.05
CA VAL A 306 11.24 -5.59 -2.83
C VAL A 306 9.78 -5.16 -2.77
N PRO A 307 8.97 -5.56 -1.77
CA PRO A 307 7.59 -5.09 -1.64
C PRO A 307 7.53 -3.56 -1.51
N ALA A 308 6.75 -2.94 -2.39
CA ALA A 308 6.51 -1.51 -2.42
C ALA A 308 5.16 -1.17 -1.80
N ARG A 309 4.12 -1.90 -2.20
CA ARG A 309 2.74 -1.81 -1.68
C ARG A 309 2.19 -3.21 -1.48
N MET A 310 1.33 -3.40 -0.50
CA MET A 310 0.73 -4.73 -0.23
C MET A 310 -0.68 -4.59 0.37
N THR A 311 -1.52 -5.58 0.10
CA THR A 311 -2.82 -5.78 0.74
C THR A 311 -3.00 -7.26 1.06
N GLU A 312 -3.79 -7.55 2.09
CA GLU A 312 -4.37 -8.86 2.34
C GLU A 312 -5.89 -8.74 2.40
N ARG A 313 -6.58 -9.62 1.67
CA ARG A 313 -8.03 -9.72 1.61
C ARG A 313 -8.46 -11.15 1.88
N PHE A 314 -9.57 -11.33 2.59
CA PHE A 314 -10.08 -12.66 2.85
C PHE A 314 -11.06 -13.11 1.75
N PHE A 315 -10.77 -14.26 1.15
CA PHE A 315 -11.71 -14.95 0.27
C PHE A 315 -12.49 -16.00 1.05
N SER A 316 -13.82 -15.87 1.03
CA SER A 316 -14.74 -16.94 1.36
C SER A 316 -15.92 -16.91 0.39
N PRO A 317 -16.37 -18.08 -0.09
CA PRO A 317 -17.50 -18.15 -0.99
C PRO A 317 -18.87 -18.16 -0.29
N GLN A 318 -18.93 -18.43 1.03
CA GLN A 318 -20.21 -18.62 1.72
C GLN A 318 -20.23 -18.16 3.18
N ALA A 319 -19.14 -18.35 3.92
CA ALA A 319 -19.09 -17.97 5.33
C ALA A 319 -18.60 -16.54 5.50
N GLU A 320 -19.18 -15.83 6.45
CA GLU A 320 -18.52 -14.68 7.05
C GLU A 320 -17.35 -15.16 7.92
N TRP A 321 -16.28 -14.39 7.87
CA TRP A 321 -15.10 -14.54 8.69
C TRP A 321 -14.93 -13.27 9.50
N SER A 322 -14.54 -13.44 10.76
CA SER A 322 -14.12 -12.34 11.60
C SER A 322 -12.92 -12.73 12.43
N ALA A 323 -12.07 -11.74 12.72
CA ALA A 323 -10.99 -11.87 13.67
C ALA A 323 -10.70 -10.51 14.30
N THR A 324 -10.23 -10.53 15.55
CA THR A 324 -9.76 -9.34 16.24
C THR A 324 -8.25 -9.42 16.35
N TYR A 325 -7.57 -8.37 15.91
CA TYR A 325 -6.12 -8.24 16.02
C TYR A 325 -5.77 -6.93 16.70
N SER A 326 -4.75 -6.94 17.56
CA SER A 326 -4.16 -5.71 18.05
C SER A 326 -3.30 -5.11 16.95
N VAL A 327 -3.62 -3.89 16.50
CA VAL A 327 -2.91 -3.20 15.41
C VAL A 327 -2.52 -1.80 15.86
N ARG A 328 -1.35 -1.33 15.42
CA ARG A 328 -0.94 0.05 15.67
C ARG A 328 -1.68 0.98 14.72
N SER A 329 -2.24 2.07 15.24
CA SER A 329 -2.95 3.04 14.42
C SER A 329 -2.68 4.47 14.86
N SER A 330 -2.61 5.38 13.88
CA SER A 330 -2.58 6.82 14.09
C SER A 330 -3.99 7.41 13.93
N ARG A 331 -4.97 6.86 14.66
CA ARG A 331 -6.36 7.35 14.60
C ARG A 331 -6.45 8.70 15.28
N LEU A 332 -6.51 9.74 14.46
CA LEU A 332 -6.75 11.11 14.89
C LEU A 332 -8.10 11.57 14.33
N SER A 333 -8.85 12.32 15.13
CA SER A 333 -10.07 12.99 14.66
C SER A 333 -9.72 14.03 13.57
N ASN A 334 -10.70 14.48 12.80
CA ASN A 334 -10.49 15.52 11.80
C ASN A 334 -9.98 16.82 12.44
N GLU A 335 -10.48 17.15 13.63
CA GLU A 335 -10.05 18.31 14.41
C GLU A 335 -8.60 18.15 14.86
N GLN A 336 -8.22 16.95 15.32
CA GLN A 336 -6.83 16.65 15.70
C GLN A 336 -5.90 16.73 14.49
N LEU A 337 -6.28 16.16 13.34
CA LEU A 337 -5.50 16.23 12.10
C LEU A 337 -5.30 17.67 11.61
N GLN A 338 -6.33 18.51 11.70
CA GLN A 338 -6.27 19.92 11.30
C GLN A 338 -5.42 20.78 12.25
N ALA A 339 -5.27 20.36 13.51
CA ALA A 339 -4.48 21.06 14.51
C ALA A 339 -2.98 20.74 14.45
N LEU A 340 -2.57 19.71 13.70
CA LEU A 340 -1.16 19.31 13.61
C LEU A 340 -0.33 20.30 12.81
N ALA A 341 0.87 20.61 13.32
CA ALA A 341 1.89 21.28 12.53
C ALA A 341 2.32 20.39 11.35
N PRO A 342 2.83 20.97 10.24
CA PRO A 342 3.35 20.24 9.08
C PRO A 342 4.26 19.04 9.41
N VAL A 343 5.15 19.21 10.39
CA VAL A 343 6.09 18.17 10.83
C VAL A 343 5.41 17.04 11.60
N GLU A 344 4.38 17.36 12.39
CA GLU A 344 3.58 16.38 13.13
C GLU A 344 2.66 15.62 12.19
N LEU A 345 2.07 16.29 11.21
CA LEU A 345 1.30 15.65 10.14
C LEU A 345 2.18 14.67 9.35
N ASP A 346 3.42 15.07 9.01
CA ASP A 346 4.39 14.17 8.38
C ASP A 346 4.76 12.99 9.30
N ALA A 347 4.84 13.18 10.61
CA ALA A 347 5.06 12.09 11.57
C ALA A 347 3.85 11.15 11.69
N VAL A 348 2.62 11.66 11.69
CA VAL A 348 1.37 10.87 11.62
C VAL A 348 1.29 10.07 10.33
N MET A 349 1.64 10.67 9.20
CA MET A 349 1.61 9.99 7.92
C MET A 349 2.73 8.98 7.76
N ARG A 350 3.88 9.21 8.41
CA ARG A 350 4.89 8.19 8.69
C ARG A 350 4.48 7.24 9.81
N ASN A 351 3.29 7.38 10.38
CA ASN A 351 2.75 6.59 11.49
C ASN A 351 3.83 6.36 12.57
N ALA A 352 4.69 7.39 12.75
CA ALA A 352 5.71 7.51 13.78
C ALA A 352 5.11 8.01 15.10
N LEU A 353 3.89 8.56 15.01
CA LEU A 353 3.01 8.85 16.13
C LEU A 353 1.93 7.77 16.31
N ALA A 354 2.13 6.56 15.75
CA ALA A 354 1.23 5.45 16.03
C ALA A 354 1.18 5.22 17.54
N GLY A 355 -0.03 5.21 18.10
CA GLY A 355 -0.23 4.90 19.51
C GLY A 355 0.06 3.43 19.82
N ASP A 356 -0.34 3.02 21.03
CA ASP A 356 -0.29 1.62 21.44
C ASP A 356 -1.17 0.74 20.53
N ALA A 357 -0.84 -0.55 20.48
CA ALA A 357 -1.59 -1.50 19.68
C ALA A 357 -2.95 -1.76 20.32
N GLU A 358 -4.03 -1.43 19.61
CA GLU A 358 -5.41 -1.57 20.10
C GLU A 358 -6.15 -2.68 19.34
N PRO A 359 -7.05 -3.43 20.00
CA PRO A 359 -7.80 -4.50 19.35
C PRO A 359 -8.79 -3.94 18.32
N VAL A 360 -8.68 -4.40 17.08
CA VAL A 360 -9.57 -4.05 15.96
C VAL A 360 -10.18 -5.31 15.37
N SER A 361 -11.50 -5.31 15.22
CA SER A 361 -12.26 -6.42 14.64
C SER A 361 -12.42 -6.24 13.13
N PHE A 362 -11.97 -7.25 12.38
CA PHE A 362 -12.09 -7.33 10.93
C PHE A 362 -13.22 -8.29 10.59
N ARG A 363 -13.98 -7.98 9.54
CA ARG A 363 -15.02 -8.87 9.00
C ARG A 363 -14.92 -8.93 7.48
N ALA A 364 -15.09 -10.12 6.95
CA ALA A 364 -15.11 -10.35 5.52
C ALA A 364 -16.08 -11.47 5.21
N GLY A 365 -16.69 -11.44 4.04
CA GLY A 365 -17.72 -12.40 3.67
C GLY A 365 -18.04 -12.29 2.19
N PRO A 366 -19.04 -13.04 1.70
CA PRO A 366 -19.44 -13.03 0.29
C PRO A 366 -19.72 -11.61 -0.25
N ASP A 367 -20.25 -10.72 0.59
CA ASP A 367 -20.62 -9.36 0.20
C ASP A 367 -19.71 -8.27 0.81
N GLN A 368 -18.72 -8.68 1.62
CA GLN A 368 -17.80 -7.76 2.28
C GLN A 368 -16.38 -7.94 1.75
N ILE A 369 -15.81 -6.85 1.23
CA ILE A 369 -14.44 -6.81 0.73
C ILE A 369 -13.67 -5.77 1.55
N GLN A 370 -13.26 -6.17 2.74
CA GLN A 370 -12.45 -5.34 3.65
C GLN A 370 -10.98 -5.74 3.58
N THR A 371 -10.07 -4.78 3.70
CA THR A 371 -8.66 -5.06 3.99
C THR A 371 -8.57 -5.72 5.36
N VAL A 372 -7.71 -6.71 5.45
CA VAL A 372 -7.42 -7.39 6.70
C VAL A 372 -5.98 -7.09 7.09
N ALA A 373 -5.80 -6.69 8.35
CA ALA A 373 -4.48 -6.45 8.91
C ALA A 373 -3.67 -7.75 9.05
N SER A 374 -2.37 -7.59 9.25
CA SER A 374 -1.46 -8.69 9.58
C SER A 374 -1.96 -9.44 10.83
N CYS A 375 -1.97 -10.77 10.79
CA CYS A 375 -2.13 -11.55 12.02
C CYS A 375 -0.90 -11.38 12.94
N HIS A 376 -1.01 -11.73 14.22
CA HIS A 376 0.08 -11.55 15.20
C HIS A 376 1.40 -12.21 14.74
N THR A 377 1.32 -13.36 14.06
CA THR A 377 2.53 -14.02 13.51
C THR A 377 3.22 -13.20 12.42
N CYS A 378 2.46 -12.53 11.55
CA CYS A 378 3.03 -11.66 10.52
C CYS A 378 3.59 -10.37 11.13
N GLN A 379 2.90 -9.78 12.11
CA GLN A 379 3.37 -8.59 12.82
C GLN A 379 4.76 -8.83 13.46
N GLU A 380 4.98 -10.05 13.94
CA GLU A 380 6.22 -10.46 14.60
C GLU A 380 7.35 -10.88 13.66
N LEU A 381 7.08 -11.13 12.38
CA LEU A 381 8.06 -11.72 11.45
C LEU A 381 8.34 -10.86 10.22
N LEU A 382 7.32 -10.22 9.65
CA LEU A 382 7.44 -9.61 8.32
C LEU A 382 8.43 -8.45 8.32
N TYR A 383 8.48 -7.65 9.38
CA TYR A 383 9.42 -6.53 9.46
C TYR A 383 10.88 -6.98 9.42
N MET A 384 11.20 -8.13 10.02
CA MET A 384 12.51 -8.74 9.87
C MET A 384 12.72 -9.26 8.45
N ALA A 385 11.72 -9.85 7.80
CA ALA A 385 11.86 -10.32 6.43
C ALA A 385 12.10 -9.18 5.42
N VAL A 386 11.60 -7.98 5.69
CA VAL A 386 11.75 -6.81 4.80
C VAL A 386 12.68 -5.73 5.36
N CYS A 387 13.53 -6.07 6.33
CA CYS A 387 14.50 -5.15 6.87
C CYS A 387 15.49 -4.69 5.79
N GLN A 388 15.81 -3.39 5.78
CA GLN A 388 16.63 -2.73 4.75
C GLN A 388 16.08 -2.86 3.32
N LYS A 389 14.77 -3.09 3.17
CA LYS A 389 14.10 -3.19 1.85
C LYS A 389 14.43 -2.04 0.91
N ASP A 390 14.67 -0.85 1.45
CA ASP A 390 14.83 0.38 0.68
C ASP A 390 16.28 0.72 0.32
N ASP A 391 17.24 -0.04 0.84
CA ASP A 391 18.66 0.26 0.70
C ASP A 391 19.30 -0.40 -0.53
N LEU A 392 18.64 -1.44 -1.08
CA LEU A 392 19.13 -2.18 -2.23
C LEU A 392 18.12 -2.14 -3.39
N PRO A 393 18.59 -2.05 -4.65
CA PRO A 393 17.72 -2.02 -5.81
C PRO A 393 16.99 -3.35 -5.98
N CYS A 394 15.72 -3.28 -6.37
CA CYS A 394 14.95 -4.44 -6.81
C CYS A 394 15.55 -5.00 -8.11
N GLY A 395 15.80 -6.31 -8.16
CA GLY A 395 16.59 -6.96 -9.21
C GLY A 395 17.15 -8.29 -8.74
#